data_AF-A0A1J5GU79-F1
#
_entry.id   AF-A0A1J5GU79-F1
#
_cell.length_a   1.000
_cell.length_b   1.000
_cell.length_c   1.000
_cell.angle_alpha   90.00
_cell.angle_beta   90.00
_cell.angle_gamma   90.00
#
_symmetry.space_group_name_H-M   'P 1'
#
loop_
_entity.id
_entity.type
_entity.pdbx_description
1 polymer ?
#
loop_
_entity_poly.entity_id
_entity_poly.type
_entity_poly.pdbx_seq_one_letter_code
_entity_poly.pdbx_strand_id
1 'polypeptide(L)'
;MHLSVPLVLEYTEVLLRELPNLYLSREEVDDLIDFYCAVGAQHEIFFLWRPFLRDPKDEMVLELAVKAGCQSIITYNTRDFAGVEQFGLNLLEPSEFLRLIGKLP
;
A
#
# COMPACT_ATOMS: atom_id res chain seq x y z
N MET A 1 -9.55 3.05 -5.84
CA MET A 1 -8.41 3.00 -4.90
C MET A 1 -8.91 2.44 -3.60
N HIS A 2 -8.22 1.47 -3.01
CA HIS A 2 -8.60 0.89 -1.71
C HIS A 2 -7.76 1.52 -0.61
N LEU A 3 -8.38 1.86 0.51
CA LEU A 3 -7.72 2.52 1.63
C LEU A 3 -8.10 1.85 2.96
N SER A 4 -7.17 1.90 3.89
CA SER A 4 -7.40 1.60 5.30
C SER A 4 -6.78 2.72 6.14
N VAL A 5 -7.27 2.90 7.37
CA VAL A 5 -6.72 3.88 8.31
C VAL A 5 -5.19 3.77 8.45
N PRO A 6 -4.57 2.60 8.72
CA PRO A 6 -3.12 2.52 8.86
C PRO A 6 -2.37 2.93 7.59
N LEU A 7 -2.86 2.57 6.40
CA LEU A 7 -2.20 2.96 5.15
C LEU A 7 -2.28 4.47 4.90
N VAL A 8 -3.41 5.10 5.22
CA VAL A 8 -3.56 6.56 5.13
C VAL A 8 -2.59 7.25 6.09
N LEU A 9 -2.50 6.79 7.33
CA LEU A 9 -1.57 7.35 8.32
C LEU A 9 -0.11 7.20 7.90
N GLU A 10 0.28 6.06 7.31
CA GLU A 10 1.63 5.87 6.77
C GLU A 10 1.93 6.88 5.66
N TYR A 11 1.01 7.08 4.71
CA TYR A 11 1.21 8.07 3.65
C TYR A 11 1.30 9.49 4.19
N THR A 12 0.45 9.87 5.15
CA THR A 12 0.56 11.17 5.82
C THR A 12 1.91 11.31 6.52
N GLU A 13 2.36 10.32 7.28
CA GLU A 13 3.65 10.35 7.98
C GLU A 13 4.82 10.53 7.00
N VAL A 14 4.86 9.73 5.94
CA VAL A 14 5.93 9.76 4.94
C VAL A 14 5.94 11.10 4.20
N LEU A 15 4.79 11.60 3.74
CA LEU A 15 4.72 12.87 3.02
C LEU A 15 5.13 14.05 3.90
N LEU A 16 4.69 14.09 5.16
CA LEU A 16 5.07 15.15 6.08
C LEU A 16 6.55 15.09 6.47
N ARG A 17 7.12 13.89 6.60
CA ARG A 17 8.56 13.70 6.85
C ARG A 17 9.41 14.16 5.66
N GLU A 18 8.96 13.85 4.44
CA GLU A 18 9.67 14.18 3.21
C GLU A 18 9.34 15.58 2.68
N LEU A 19 8.51 16.37 3.37
CA LEU A 19 8.13 17.72 2.97
C LEU A 19 9.32 18.61 2.54
N PRO A 20 10.50 18.59 3.21
CA PRO A 20 11.67 19.36 2.77
C PRO A 20 12.22 18.98 1.38
N ASN A 21 11.93 17.76 0.92
CA ASN A 21 12.35 17.20 -0.36
C ASN A 21 11.26 17.28 -1.44
N LEU A 22 10.07 17.75 -1.08
CA LEU A 22 8.91 17.85 -1.96
C LEU A 22 8.61 19.32 -2.28
N TYR A 23 8.10 19.57 -3.48
CA TYR A 23 7.57 20.88 -3.87
C TYR A 23 6.09 21.00 -3.46
N LEU A 24 5.79 20.69 -2.20
CA LEU A 24 4.45 20.71 -1.64
C LEU A 24 4.45 21.45 -0.30
N SER A 25 3.37 22.19 -0.03
CA SER A 25 3.07 22.72 1.29
C SER A 25 2.43 21.65 2.16
N ARG A 26 2.36 21.90 3.48
CA ARG A 26 1.65 20.99 4.40
C ARG A 26 0.17 20.92 4.07
N GLU A 27 -0.44 22.05 3.75
CA GLU A 27 -1.84 22.14 3.35
C GLU A 27 -2.09 21.33 2.07
N GLU A 28 -1.19 21.37 1.09
CA GLU A 28 -1.31 20.56 -0.14
C GLU A 28 -1.20 19.06 0.14
N VAL A 29 -0.41 18.64 1.14
CA VAL A 29 -0.36 17.25 1.60
C VAL A 29 -1.68 16.84 2.26
N ASP A 30 -2.22 17.69 3.15
CA ASP A 30 -3.49 17.44 3.83
C ASP A 30 -4.63 17.34 2.80
N ASP A 31 -4.71 18.27 1.84
CA ASP A 31 -5.69 18.27 0.74
C ASP A 31 -5.61 17.00 -0.12
N LEU A 32 -4.38 16.53 -0.43
CA LEU A 32 -4.16 15.30 -1.19
C LEU A 32 -4.68 14.07 -0.44
N ILE A 33 -4.38 13.98 0.86
CA ILE A 33 -4.83 12.86 1.71
C ILE A 33 -6.36 12.89 1.87
N ASP A 34 -6.94 14.05 2.12
CA ASP A 34 -8.39 14.23 2.23
C ASP A 34 -9.10 13.86 0.92
N PHE A 35 -8.53 14.24 -0.23
CA PHE A 35 -9.04 13.83 -1.53
C PHE A 35 -9.04 12.31 -1.69
N TYR A 36 -7.93 11.63 -1.36
CA TYR A 36 -7.88 10.17 -1.42
C TYR A 36 -8.91 9.51 -0.51
N CYS A 37 -9.07 10.00 0.73
CA CYS A 37 -10.08 9.51 1.66
C CYS A 37 -11.51 9.72 1.15
N ALA A 38 -11.77 10.83 0.43
CA ALA A 38 -13.08 11.15 -0.13
C ALA A 38 -13.47 10.27 -1.33
N VAL A 39 -12.50 9.88 -2.17
CA VAL A 39 -12.75 9.09 -3.40
C VAL A 39 -12.42 7.59 -3.26
N GLY A 40 -11.72 7.20 -2.20
CA GLY A 40 -11.27 5.84 -1.96
C GLY A 40 -12.36 4.91 -1.42
N ALA A 41 -12.27 3.63 -1.77
CA ALA A 41 -13.03 2.57 -1.13
C ALA A 41 -12.39 2.23 0.21
N GLN A 42 -13.06 2.59 1.30
CA GLN A 42 -12.57 2.46 2.67
C GLN A 42 -12.82 1.04 3.18
N HIS A 43 -11.82 0.48 3.86
CA HIS A 43 -11.87 -0.86 4.41
C HIS A 43 -11.50 -0.86 5.89
N GLU A 44 -12.41 -1.39 6.71
CA GLU A 44 -12.08 -1.75 8.08
C GLU A 44 -11.43 -3.13 8.11
N ILE A 45 -10.28 -3.20 8.78
CA ILE A 45 -9.40 -4.37 8.80
C ILE A 45 -9.38 -4.93 10.23
N PHE A 46 -9.81 -6.19 10.37
CA PHE A 46 -9.82 -6.92 11.64
C PHE A 46 -9.32 -8.34 11.40
N PHE A 47 -8.00 -8.51 11.39
CA PHE A 47 -7.38 -9.82 11.21
C PHE A 47 -6.61 -10.23 12.46
N LEU A 48 -6.59 -11.55 12.73
CA LEU A 48 -5.99 -12.13 13.94
C LEU A 48 -4.72 -12.94 13.65
N TRP A 49 -4.12 -12.83 12.44
CA TRP A 49 -3.01 -13.67 12.01
C TRP A 49 -1.61 -13.03 12.12
N ARG A 50 -1.50 -11.85 12.74
CA ARG A 50 -0.20 -11.20 12.92
C ARG A 50 0.66 -11.95 13.96
N PRO A 51 1.99 -11.97 13.81
CA PRO A 51 2.73 -11.55 12.62
C PRO A 51 2.78 -12.65 11.56
N PHE A 52 2.64 -12.26 10.30
CA PHE A 52 2.88 -13.09 9.12
C PHE A 52 4.09 -12.60 8.32
N LEU A 53 4.19 -11.30 8.05
CA LEU A 53 5.29 -10.70 7.31
C LEU A 53 6.55 -10.55 8.17
N ARG A 54 7.69 -10.42 7.50
CA ARG A 54 8.97 -10.21 8.17
C ARG A 54 9.08 -8.84 8.82
N ASP A 55 8.57 -7.80 8.15
CA ASP A 55 8.40 -6.47 8.74
C ASP A 55 6.94 -6.30 9.19
N PRO A 56 6.67 -6.19 10.50
CA PRO A 56 5.32 -5.96 11.01
C PRO A 56 4.67 -4.65 10.52
N LYS A 57 5.46 -3.67 10.05
CA LYS A 57 4.92 -2.41 9.50
C LYS A 57 4.24 -2.63 8.14
N ASP A 58 4.71 -3.61 7.38
CA ASP A 58 4.17 -3.93 6.05
C ASP A 58 2.86 -4.72 6.11
N GLU A 59 2.48 -5.25 7.28
CA GLU A 59 1.25 -6.02 7.49
C GLU A 59 0.01 -5.26 7.02
N MET A 60 -0.03 -3.94 7.24
CA MET A 60 -1.17 -3.12 6.83
C MET A 60 -1.44 -3.15 5.32
N VAL A 61 -0.39 -3.33 4.52
CA VAL A 61 -0.49 -3.44 3.06
C VAL A 61 -1.05 -4.81 2.68
N LEU A 62 -0.51 -5.87 3.27
CA LEU A 62 -1.00 -7.24 3.06
C LEU A 62 -2.47 -7.36 3.46
N GLU A 63 -2.81 -6.91 4.66
CA GLU A 63 -4.17 -6.99 5.17
C GLU A 63 -5.16 -6.22 4.29
N LEU A 64 -4.80 -5.01 3.85
CA LEU A 64 -5.64 -4.26 2.93
C LEU A 64 -5.81 -4.99 1.60
N ALA A 65 -4.73 -5.56 1.05
CA ALA A 65 -4.79 -6.31 -0.20
C ALA A 65 -5.73 -7.52 -0.09
N VAL A 66 -5.66 -8.27 1.01
CA VAL A 66 -6.56 -9.39 1.29
C VAL A 66 -8.00 -8.91 1.46
N LYS A 67 -8.22 -7.89 2.29
CA LYS A 67 -9.56 -7.35 2.57
C LYS A 67 -10.25 -6.79 1.33
N ALA A 68 -9.48 -6.13 0.47
CA ALA A 68 -9.97 -5.53 -0.77
C ALA A 68 -10.12 -6.54 -1.92
N GLY A 69 -9.68 -7.79 -1.76
CA GLY A 69 -9.68 -8.79 -2.82
C GLY A 69 -8.76 -8.42 -3.98
N CYS A 70 -7.62 -7.77 -3.68
CA CYS A 70 -6.61 -7.45 -4.67
C CYS A 70 -6.03 -8.75 -5.27
N GLN A 71 -5.53 -8.67 -6.50
CA GLN A 71 -4.89 -9.81 -7.16
C GLN A 71 -3.38 -9.86 -6.92
N SER A 72 -2.77 -8.73 -6.56
CA SER A 72 -1.32 -8.63 -6.45
C SER A 72 -0.88 -7.55 -5.47
N ILE A 73 0.29 -7.76 -4.87
CA ILE A 73 1.08 -6.74 -4.19
C ILE A 73 2.26 -6.39 -5.10
N ILE A 74 2.44 -5.11 -5.38
CA ILE A 74 3.51 -4.60 -6.23
C ILE A 74 4.51 -3.86 -5.37
N THR A 75 5.75 -4.36 -5.26
CA THR A 75 6.78 -3.76 -4.39
C THR A 75 8.18 -4.12 -4.86
N TYR A 76 9.16 -3.25 -4.60
CA TYR A 76 10.57 -3.60 -4.75
C TYR A 76 11.08 -4.47 -3.59
N ASN A 77 10.39 -4.46 -2.44
CA ASN A 77 10.79 -5.22 -1.25
C ASN A 77 10.14 -6.61 -1.22
N THR A 78 10.36 -7.41 -2.26
CA THR A 78 9.74 -8.75 -2.36
C THR A 78 10.13 -9.69 -1.22
N ARG A 79 11.30 -9.48 -0.61
CA ARG A 79 11.80 -10.29 0.50
C ARG A 79 10.91 -10.23 1.73
N ASP A 80 10.40 -9.06 2.08
CA ASP A 80 9.62 -8.89 3.32
C ASP A 80 8.14 -9.28 3.13
N PHE A 81 7.70 -9.44 1.87
CA PHE A 81 6.39 -9.95 1.46
C PHE A 81 6.41 -11.43 1.00
N ALA A 82 7.48 -12.18 1.27
CA ALA A 82 7.55 -13.58 0.86
C ALA A 82 6.45 -14.42 1.53
N GLY A 83 5.75 -15.24 0.76
CA GLY A 83 4.71 -16.17 1.27
C GLY A 83 3.28 -15.62 1.18
N VAL A 84 3.07 -14.38 0.72
CA VAL A 84 1.73 -13.79 0.56
C VAL A 84 0.85 -14.54 -0.44
N GLU A 85 1.43 -15.42 -1.25
CA GLU A 85 0.74 -16.30 -2.19
C GLU A 85 -0.26 -17.22 -1.49
N GLN A 86 -0.05 -17.55 -0.21
CA GLN A 86 -1.01 -18.35 0.56
C GLN A 86 -2.37 -17.64 0.74
N PHE A 87 -2.40 -16.31 0.59
CA PHE A 87 -3.62 -15.51 0.62
C PHE A 87 -4.22 -15.31 -0.77
N GLY A 88 -3.68 -15.96 -1.81
CA GLY A 88 -4.12 -15.83 -3.20
C GLY A 88 -3.61 -14.57 -3.90
N LEU A 89 -2.58 -13.92 -3.36
CA LEU A 89 -1.96 -12.72 -3.92
C LEU A 89 -0.73 -13.07 -4.76
N ASN A 90 -0.56 -12.43 -5.91
CA ASN A 90 0.71 -12.47 -6.61
C ASN A 90 1.66 -11.39 -6.06
N LEU A 91 2.92 -11.73 -5.84
CA LEU A 91 3.95 -10.77 -5.51
C LEU A 91 4.71 -10.39 -6.78
N LEU A 92 4.70 -9.10 -7.13
CA LEU A 92 5.31 -8.59 -8.36
C LEU A 92 6.25 -7.43 -8.07
N GLU A 93 7.37 -7.36 -8.77
CA GLU A 93 8.11 -6.11 -8.88
C GLU A 93 7.39 -5.13 -9.81
N PRO A 94 7.59 -3.81 -9.65
CA PRO A 94 7.02 -2.81 -10.55
C PRO A 94 7.35 -3.06 -12.03
N SER A 95 8.56 -3.55 -12.34
CA SER A 95 8.95 -3.86 -13.73
C SER A 95 8.13 -5.01 -14.33
N GLU A 96 7.81 -6.03 -13.52
CA GLU A 96 7.02 -7.19 -13.92
C GLU A 96 5.56 -6.80 -14.12
N PHE A 97 5.01 -6.02 -13.20
CA PHE A 97 3.66 -5.49 -13.33
C PHE A 97 3.50 -4.65 -14.61
N LEU A 98 4.47 -3.76 -14.89
CA LEU A 98 4.43 -2.94 -16.09
C LEU A 98 4.53 -3.77 -17.38
N ARG A 99 5.32 -4.86 -17.41
CA ARG A 99 5.30 -5.81 -18.53
C ARG A 99 3.95 -6.51 -18.66
N LEU A 100 3.37 -6.95 -17.53
CA LEU A 100 2.07 -7.62 -17.50
C LEU A 100 0.95 -6.76 -18.08
N ILE A 101 0.97 -5.44 -17.81
CA ILE A 101 -0.01 -4.49 -18.36
C ILE A 101 0.41 -3.87 -19.71
N GLY A 102 1.49 -4.36 -20.34
CA GLY A 102 1.95 -3.91 -21.65
C GLY A 102 2.50 -2.48 -21.69
N LYS A 103 2.95 -1.94 -20.54
CA LYS A 103 3.58 -0.61 -20.43
C LYS A 103 5.10 -0.64 -20.49
N LEU A 104 5.71 -1.81 -20.28
CA LEU A 104 7.11 -2.07 -20.57
C LEU A 104 7.23 -3.24 -21.56
N PRO A 105 8.19 -3.18 -22.50
CA PRO A 105 8.52 -4.30 -23.39
C PRO A 105 9.13 -5.47 -22.63
#